data_AF-A0A1Z5KU85-F1
#
_entry.id   AF-A0A1Z5KU85-F1
#
_cell.length_a   1.000
_cell.length_b   1.000
_cell.length_c   1.000
_cell.angle_alpha   90.00
_cell.angle_beta   90.00
_cell.angle_gamma   90.00
#
_symmetry.space_group_name_H-M   'P 1'
#
loop_
_entity.id
_entity.type
_entity.pdbx_description
1 polymer ?
#
loop_
_entity_poly.entity_id
_entity_poly.type
_entity_poly.pdbx_seq_one_letter_code
_entity_poly.pdbx_strand_id
1 'polypeptide(L)'
;MNIDSGDCDDDSSPTEWGLFHFDEEPRRKRFRNKYVLLLFVSGILVIASVFRLERLPAFLLPQEASRPTSVSQVSSTSPPEYRYKDDIIRGDDIQKAVARDIARFRRECADKKWALEILHSSDGIFEMDGKTCRRLPTQSEVSRLYGTDPVVYGMETCEQFRMNVQQVRKEAADSERALPTVRVAGLFNTGTNAMAASLARNLQQNYPLGDEETLNFTKIDELLRVPWDKHVPPRFRGINVLDRDQGIDLRLVLPVVMVRDPYGWMQSMCKAHYDAAWNKRENRCPDLLDDNGVNSVGVNFEKQFYVAYDSLVHLWNDWNQEYVQAEFPRLMIRFEDQLFHGEKVMQLISNCTGIPLKKPYIYQWSESKLHGYSSNLISAISKYAKKQRMQLSWTKSDLEFAKAHLDPTLLRVFGYDSEANRPRVSLWSHLKVIRAWVG
;
A
#
# COMPACT_ATOMS: atom_id res chain seq x y z
N MET A 1 59.33 18.37 13.44
CA MET A 1 57.93 18.85 13.33
C MET A 1 57.09 17.89 14.14
N ASN A 2 56.83 18.28 15.38
CA ASN A 2 55.99 17.54 16.33
C ASN A 2 54.53 17.86 16.01
N ILE A 3 53.67 16.84 15.98
CA ILE A 3 52.22 17.02 15.91
C ILE A 3 51.67 16.48 17.22
N ASP A 4 51.10 17.42 17.98
CA ASP A 4 50.40 17.26 19.25
C ASP A 4 49.19 16.32 19.14
N SER A 5 49.07 15.46 20.14
CA SER A 5 47.88 14.72 20.53
C SER A 5 47.08 15.58 21.52
N GLY A 6 45.89 16.03 21.11
CA GLY A 6 44.94 16.74 21.98
C GLY A 6 43.90 15.79 22.53
N ASP A 7 44.01 15.49 23.83
CA ASP A 7 42.94 15.00 24.71
C ASP A 7 41.87 16.08 24.92
N CYS A 8 40.61 15.68 24.98
CA CYS A 8 39.54 16.44 25.60
C CYS A 8 38.72 15.50 26.47
N ASP A 9 38.89 15.66 27.79
CA ASP A 9 38.10 15.06 28.86
C ASP A 9 36.70 15.69 29.00
N ASP A 10 35.87 14.89 29.67
CA ASP A 10 34.55 15.11 30.26
C ASP A 10 34.25 16.51 30.83
N ASP A 11 33.00 16.96 30.64
CA ASP A 11 32.05 17.19 31.75
C ASP A 11 30.75 17.85 31.25
N SER A 12 29.60 17.21 31.44
CA SER A 12 28.37 17.90 31.86
C SER A 12 27.26 16.91 32.26
N SER A 13 26.95 17.01 33.54
CA SER A 13 25.92 16.35 34.35
C SER A 13 24.50 16.25 33.77
N PRO A 14 23.71 15.26 34.21
CA PRO A 14 22.34 15.02 33.76
C PRO A 14 21.32 15.90 34.51
N THR A 15 20.32 16.39 33.77
CA THR A 15 19.17 17.09 34.34
C THR A 15 18.13 16.11 34.89
N GLU A 16 17.88 16.25 36.19
CA GLU A 16 16.77 15.68 36.94
C GLU A 16 15.42 15.97 36.27
N TRP A 17 14.61 14.92 36.05
CA TRP A 17 13.17 15.06 35.85
C TRP A 17 12.44 14.17 36.85
N GLY A 18 11.51 14.83 37.55
CA GLY A 18 10.89 14.37 38.78
C GLY A 18 10.01 13.14 38.64
N LEU A 19 9.99 12.43 39.76
CA LEU A 19 9.06 11.38 40.14
C LEU A 19 7.60 11.85 40.03
N PHE A 20 6.83 11.22 39.14
CA PHE A 20 5.40 11.07 39.31
C PHE A 20 5.10 9.61 39.64
N HIS A 21 4.81 9.37 40.92
CA HIS A 21 4.18 8.14 41.39
C HIS A 21 2.74 8.09 40.85
N PHE A 22 2.43 7.09 40.03
CA PHE A 22 1.07 6.61 39.82
C PHE A 22 1.01 5.18 40.36
N ASP A 23 0.35 5.02 41.50
CA ASP A 23 -0.12 3.73 41.99
C ASP A 23 -1.29 3.28 41.11
N GLU A 24 -1.12 2.17 40.37
CA GLU A 24 -2.24 1.36 39.91
C GLU A 24 -2.00 -0.12 40.23
N GLU A 25 -2.78 -0.64 41.18
CA GLU A 25 -3.00 -2.07 41.37
C GLU A 25 -3.77 -2.67 40.18
N PRO A 26 -3.38 -3.86 39.66
CA PRO A 26 -4.14 -4.52 38.62
C PRO A 26 -5.27 -5.37 39.21
N ARG A 27 -6.52 -4.97 38.99
CA ARG A 27 -7.70 -5.85 39.17
C ARG A 27 -7.71 -6.95 38.10
N ARG A 28 -7.09 -8.08 38.43
CA ARG A 28 -7.23 -9.38 37.75
C ARG A 28 -8.69 -9.84 37.75
N LYS A 29 -9.36 -9.87 36.59
CA LYS A 29 -10.56 -10.70 36.40
C LYS A 29 -10.16 -12.11 35.94
N ARG A 30 -10.13 -13.04 36.90
CA ARG A 30 -10.12 -14.49 36.68
C ARG A 30 -11.40 -14.91 35.97
N PHE A 31 -11.32 -15.40 34.73
CA PHE A 31 -12.35 -16.28 34.18
C PHE A 31 -12.10 -17.71 34.69
N ARG A 32 -12.94 -18.17 35.61
CA ARG A 32 -12.98 -19.58 36.05
C ARG A 32 -13.79 -20.37 35.03
N ASN A 33 -13.11 -21.30 34.37
CA ASN A 33 -13.70 -22.50 33.79
C ASN A 33 -14.33 -23.35 34.90
N LYS A 34 -15.62 -23.70 34.76
CA LYS A 34 -16.25 -24.85 35.42
C LYS A 34 -17.35 -25.44 34.53
N TYR A 35 -17.06 -26.64 34.03
CA TYR A 35 -17.91 -27.79 33.70
C TYR A 35 -19.43 -27.60 33.67
N VAL A 36 -20.07 -28.03 32.56
CA VAL A 36 -21.13 -29.05 32.61
C VAL A 36 -20.99 -29.99 31.42
N LEU A 37 -20.67 -31.24 31.76
CA LEU A 37 -20.80 -32.44 30.95
C LEU A 37 -22.27 -32.90 31.05
N LEU A 38 -22.96 -33.10 29.92
CA LEU A 38 -24.19 -33.88 29.88
C LEU A 38 -24.31 -34.56 28.50
N LEU A 39 -23.97 -35.84 28.49
CA LEU A 39 -24.47 -36.83 27.53
C LEU A 39 -25.97 -37.00 27.76
N PHE A 40 -26.77 -37.18 26.71
CA PHE A 40 -27.72 -38.31 26.57
C PHE A 40 -28.50 -38.21 25.23
N VAL A 41 -28.26 -39.21 24.39
CA VAL A 41 -29.22 -39.98 23.57
C VAL A 41 -29.85 -39.40 22.30
N SER A 42 -29.61 -40.18 21.24
CA SER A 42 -30.25 -40.23 19.94
C SER A 42 -31.77 -40.36 19.97
N GLY A 43 -32.45 -39.70 19.04
CA GLY A 43 -33.86 -39.99 18.73
C GLY A 43 -34.30 -39.31 17.44
N ILE A 44 -34.25 -40.06 16.35
CA ILE A 44 -34.87 -39.73 15.06
C ILE A 44 -36.38 -39.63 15.25
N LEU A 45 -37.01 -38.53 14.83
CA LEU A 45 -38.40 -38.56 14.36
C LEU A 45 -38.72 -37.39 13.43
N VAL A 46 -39.04 -37.76 12.19
CA VAL A 46 -39.63 -36.95 11.13
C VAL A 46 -41.06 -36.59 11.52
N ILE A 47 -41.41 -35.29 11.57
CA ILE A 47 -42.77 -34.83 11.29
C ILE A 47 -42.69 -33.52 10.49
N ALA A 48 -43.26 -33.57 9.30
CA ALA A 48 -43.57 -32.42 8.48
C ALA A 48 -44.83 -31.71 8.98
N SER A 49 -44.85 -30.40 8.74
CA SER A 49 -46.01 -29.59 8.35
C SER A 49 -46.50 -28.51 9.33
N VAL A 50 -46.80 -27.38 8.68
CA VAL A 50 -47.82 -26.36 8.98
C VAL A 50 -47.31 -25.03 9.56
N PHE A 51 -47.36 -24.05 8.66
CA PHE A 51 -47.35 -22.60 8.84
C PHE A 51 -48.17 -22.11 10.06
N ARG A 52 -47.59 -21.19 10.83
CA ARG A 52 -48.34 -20.11 11.47
C ARG A 52 -47.48 -18.86 11.58
N LEU A 53 -47.86 -17.82 10.83
CA LEU A 53 -47.45 -16.44 11.07
C LEU A 53 -48.06 -15.98 12.39
N GLU A 54 -47.23 -15.60 13.36
CA GLU A 54 -47.65 -14.77 14.47
C GLU A 54 -46.87 -13.45 14.49
N ARG A 55 -47.64 -12.38 14.63
CA ARG A 55 -47.25 -10.97 14.65
C ARG A 55 -46.41 -10.69 15.89
N LEU A 56 -45.27 -10.01 15.72
CA LEU A 56 -44.55 -9.38 16.81
C LEU A 56 -45.22 -8.05 17.20
N PRO A 57 -45.38 -7.76 18.51
CA PRO A 57 -45.90 -6.47 18.97
C PRO A 57 -44.80 -5.40 18.98
N ALA A 58 -45.23 -4.17 18.71
CA ALA A 58 -44.43 -2.96 18.81
C ALA A 58 -43.81 -2.81 20.20
N PHE A 59 -42.50 -2.57 20.24
CA PHE A 59 -41.79 -2.22 21.47
C PHE A 59 -41.37 -0.74 21.46
N LEU A 60 -41.46 -0.20 22.66
CA LEU A 60 -41.52 1.19 23.05
C LEU A 60 -40.19 1.94 22.90
N LEU A 61 -40.31 3.23 22.58
CA LEU A 61 -39.28 4.26 22.78
C LEU A 61 -38.90 4.37 24.28
N PRO A 62 -37.65 4.76 24.56
CA PRO A 62 -37.44 5.80 25.56
C PRO A 62 -36.47 6.91 25.11
N GLN A 63 -37.02 8.12 25.15
CA GLN A 63 -36.61 9.25 25.98
C GLN A 63 -35.15 9.78 25.97
N GLU A 64 -35.10 11.08 25.70
CA GLU A 64 -34.10 12.11 25.97
C GLU A 64 -33.07 11.82 27.08
N ALA A 65 -31.79 12.16 26.80
CA ALA A 65 -31.05 13.19 27.53
C ALA A 65 -29.64 13.39 26.97
N SER A 66 -29.28 14.65 26.68
CA SER A 66 -28.14 15.38 27.25
C SER A 66 -27.48 16.35 26.26
N ARG A 67 -27.33 17.59 26.75
CA ARG A 67 -26.68 18.75 26.11
C ARG A 67 -25.20 18.50 25.86
N PRO A 68 -24.60 19.00 24.77
CA PRO A 68 -23.16 19.12 24.67
C PRO A 68 -22.67 20.42 25.32
N THR A 69 -21.70 20.25 26.20
CA THR A 69 -20.86 21.29 26.80
C THR A 69 -20.05 21.98 25.72
N SER A 70 -19.98 23.32 25.77
CA SER A 70 -19.19 24.17 24.89
C SER A 70 -17.69 23.88 25.05
N VAL A 71 -17.09 23.22 24.05
CA VAL A 71 -15.63 23.09 23.91
C VAL A 71 -15.12 24.34 23.20
N SER A 72 -14.12 24.98 23.81
CA SER A 72 -13.43 26.16 23.31
C SER A 72 -12.86 25.92 21.91
N GLN A 73 -13.23 26.79 20.98
CA GLN A 73 -12.73 26.79 19.60
C GLN A 73 -11.24 27.12 19.59
N VAL A 74 -10.41 26.10 19.36
CA VAL A 74 -9.05 26.28 18.86
C VAL A 74 -9.18 26.73 17.40
N SER A 75 -8.61 27.90 17.09
CA SER A 75 -8.56 28.47 15.74
C SER A 75 -7.78 27.55 14.80
N SER A 76 -8.50 26.61 14.20
CA SER A 76 -8.06 25.81 13.07
C SER A 76 -8.11 26.70 11.84
N THR A 77 -6.97 27.26 11.42
CA THR A 77 -6.84 27.81 10.07
C THR A 77 -7.22 26.72 9.07
N SER A 78 -8.37 26.86 8.43
CA SER A 78 -8.82 25.93 7.40
C SER A 78 -7.76 25.85 6.28
N PRO A 79 -7.48 24.66 5.74
CA PRO A 79 -6.67 24.54 4.54
C PRO A 79 -7.25 25.42 3.42
N PRO A 80 -6.41 25.99 2.54
CA PRO A 80 -6.89 26.77 1.41
C PRO A 80 -7.94 25.97 0.62
N GLU A 81 -9.09 26.61 0.37
CA GLU A 81 -10.21 26.03 -0.38
C GLU A 81 -9.79 25.87 -1.85
N TYR A 82 -9.63 24.61 -2.30
CA TYR A 82 -9.27 24.28 -3.66
C TYR A 82 -10.53 24.33 -4.55
N ARG A 83 -10.61 25.30 -5.48
CA ARG A 83 -11.68 25.33 -6.51
C ARG A 83 -11.43 24.28 -7.58
N TYR A 84 -12.32 23.30 -7.68
CA TYR A 84 -12.44 22.41 -8.84
C TYR A 84 -12.97 23.24 -10.02
N LYS A 85 -12.25 23.29 -11.14
CA LYS A 85 -12.80 23.62 -12.46
C LYS A 85 -12.90 22.32 -13.24
N ASP A 86 -13.88 22.18 -14.12
CA ASP A 86 -14.09 20.93 -14.88
C ASP A 86 -13.07 20.71 -16.02
N ASP A 87 -12.03 21.55 -16.09
CA ASP A 87 -11.03 21.53 -17.17
C ASP A 87 -9.85 20.61 -16.81
N ILE A 88 -9.95 19.31 -17.15
CA ILE A 88 -8.78 18.43 -17.16
C ILE A 88 -7.81 18.94 -18.25
N ILE A 89 -6.61 19.32 -17.85
CA ILE A 89 -5.54 19.75 -18.77
C ILE A 89 -5.07 18.54 -19.59
N ARG A 90 -5.05 18.65 -20.93
CA ARG A 90 -4.67 17.51 -21.81
C ARG A 90 -3.58 17.90 -22.81
N GLY A 91 -2.70 16.94 -23.12
CA GLY A 91 -1.73 17.04 -24.21
C GLY A 91 -0.81 18.26 -24.10
N ASP A 92 -0.81 19.10 -25.13
CA ASP A 92 0.02 20.32 -25.19
C ASP A 92 -0.21 21.27 -24.02
N ASP A 93 -1.40 21.25 -23.42
CA ASP A 93 -1.71 22.15 -22.30
C ASP A 93 -0.97 21.74 -21.03
N ILE A 94 -0.62 20.45 -20.87
CA ILE A 94 0.23 19.97 -19.76
C ILE A 94 1.63 20.58 -19.90
N GLN A 95 2.21 20.53 -21.11
CA GLN A 95 3.54 21.10 -21.36
C GLN A 95 3.55 22.63 -21.17
N LYS A 96 2.48 23.33 -21.59
CA LYS A 96 2.32 24.77 -21.33
C LYS A 96 2.20 25.08 -19.83
N ALA A 97 1.45 24.28 -19.07
CA ALA A 97 1.31 24.45 -17.63
C ALA A 97 2.64 24.22 -16.90
N VAL A 98 3.35 23.15 -17.24
CA VAL A 98 4.70 22.86 -16.72
C VAL A 98 5.68 23.99 -17.05
N ALA A 99 5.71 24.46 -18.30
CA ALA A 99 6.59 25.56 -18.71
C ALA A 99 6.28 26.86 -17.95
N ARG A 100 5.00 27.15 -17.70
CA ARG A 100 4.54 28.30 -16.92
C ARG A 100 5.04 28.24 -15.48
N ASP A 101 4.92 27.10 -14.81
CA ASP A 101 5.37 26.92 -13.43
C ASP A 101 6.89 26.99 -13.31
N ILE A 102 7.63 26.39 -14.25
CA ILE A 102 9.09 26.52 -14.32
C ILE A 102 9.49 27.98 -14.53
N ALA A 103 8.80 28.71 -15.42
CA ALA A 103 9.10 30.13 -15.66
C ALA A 103 8.78 31.00 -14.43
N ARG A 104 7.73 30.67 -13.67
CA ARG A 104 7.31 31.40 -12.46
C ARG A 104 8.25 31.16 -11.28
N PHE A 105 8.75 29.94 -11.10
CA PHE A 105 9.56 29.51 -9.95
C PHE A 105 10.94 29.03 -10.36
N ARG A 106 11.59 29.76 -11.29
CA ARG A 106 12.82 29.37 -12.00
C ARG A 106 13.84 28.62 -11.15
N ARG A 107 14.20 29.15 -9.98
CA ARG A 107 15.25 28.57 -9.14
C ARG A 107 14.81 27.29 -8.45
N GLU A 108 13.53 27.20 -8.09
CA GLU A 108 12.97 26.10 -7.30
C GLU A 108 12.46 24.92 -8.14
N CYS A 109 12.06 25.16 -9.40
CA CYS A 109 11.39 24.17 -10.24
C CYS A 109 12.16 23.73 -11.49
N ALA A 110 13.31 24.31 -11.80
CA ALA A 110 14.00 24.09 -13.08
C ALA A 110 14.28 22.60 -13.38
N ASP A 111 14.55 21.80 -12.35
CA ASP A 111 14.87 20.36 -12.44
C ASP A 111 13.71 19.45 -12.02
N LYS A 112 12.51 20.02 -11.82
CA LYS A 112 11.30 19.32 -11.35
C LYS A 112 10.28 19.07 -12.46
N LYS A 113 10.65 19.27 -13.73
CA LYS A 113 9.76 19.13 -14.90
C LYS A 113 8.93 17.85 -14.84
N TRP A 114 9.58 16.71 -14.62
CA TRP A 114 8.92 15.41 -14.58
C TRP A 114 7.88 15.28 -13.45
N ALA A 115 8.18 15.75 -12.24
CA ALA A 115 7.22 15.74 -11.14
C ALA A 115 6.03 16.67 -11.43
N LEU A 116 6.28 17.82 -12.06
CA LEU A 116 5.22 18.73 -12.51
C LEU A 116 4.34 18.09 -13.59
N GLU A 117 4.91 17.32 -14.53
CA GLU A 117 4.15 16.58 -15.54
C GLU A 117 3.19 15.56 -14.88
N ILE A 118 3.62 14.84 -13.85
CA ILE A 118 2.75 13.93 -13.08
C ILE A 118 1.58 14.69 -12.46
N LEU A 119 1.85 15.83 -11.81
CA LEU A 119 0.83 16.62 -11.11
C LEU A 119 -0.16 17.27 -12.08
N HIS A 120 0.32 17.82 -13.20
CA HIS A 120 -0.52 18.39 -14.24
C HIS A 120 -1.28 17.34 -15.06
N SER A 121 -0.89 16.06 -14.96
CA SER A 121 -1.63 14.92 -15.51
C SER A 121 -2.62 14.30 -14.51
N SER A 122 -2.84 14.92 -13.35
CA SER A 122 -3.80 14.44 -12.37
C SER A 122 -5.19 15.06 -12.54
N ASP A 123 -6.20 14.46 -11.91
CA ASP A 123 -7.57 14.98 -11.90
C ASP A 123 -7.77 16.21 -11.00
N GLY A 124 -6.74 16.65 -10.27
CA GLY A 124 -6.80 17.87 -9.47
C GLY A 124 -6.18 19.06 -10.18
N ILE A 125 -6.73 20.25 -9.90
CA ILE A 125 -6.22 21.52 -10.43
C ILE A 125 -5.31 22.16 -9.39
N PHE A 126 -4.12 22.55 -9.82
CA PHE A 126 -3.16 23.23 -8.94
C PHE A 126 -2.80 24.59 -9.48
N GLU A 127 -2.96 25.57 -8.60
CA GLU A 127 -1.97 26.63 -8.53
C GLU A 127 -0.76 26.07 -7.78
N MET A 128 0.33 25.83 -8.51
CA MET A 128 1.60 25.47 -7.89
C MET A 128 2.14 26.69 -7.13
N ASP A 129 2.61 26.48 -5.91
CA ASP A 129 3.37 27.49 -5.15
C ASP A 129 4.84 27.09 -5.04
N GLY A 130 5.71 28.08 -4.79
CA GLY A 130 7.15 27.84 -4.68
C GLY A 130 7.53 26.90 -3.52
N LYS A 131 6.71 26.83 -2.46
CA LYS A 131 6.97 25.96 -1.30
C LYS A 131 6.73 24.49 -1.65
N THR A 132 5.67 24.22 -2.40
CA THR A 132 5.29 22.90 -2.91
C THR A 132 6.32 22.43 -3.91
N CYS A 133 6.72 23.29 -4.85
CA CYS A 133 7.74 22.92 -5.82
C CYS A 133 9.08 22.53 -5.19
N ARG A 134 9.54 23.27 -4.16
CA ARG A 134 10.75 22.91 -3.39
C ARG A 134 10.68 21.53 -2.72
N ARG A 135 9.48 21.00 -2.48
CA ARG A 135 9.29 19.67 -1.87
C ARG A 135 9.27 18.55 -2.90
N LEU A 136 9.00 18.87 -4.17
CA LEU A 136 8.96 17.89 -5.25
C LEU A 136 10.36 17.33 -5.51
N PRO A 137 10.46 16.06 -5.91
CA PRO A 137 11.72 15.46 -6.28
C PRO A 137 12.08 15.78 -7.73
N THR A 138 13.38 15.73 -8.01
CA THR A 138 13.88 15.61 -9.38
C THR A 138 13.67 14.18 -9.85
N GLN A 139 13.67 13.99 -11.17
CA GLN A 139 13.71 12.65 -11.75
C GLN A 139 14.95 11.87 -11.30
N SER A 140 16.11 12.55 -11.18
CA SER A 140 17.36 11.90 -10.75
C SER A 140 17.32 11.39 -9.30
N GLU A 141 16.59 12.06 -8.41
CA GLU A 141 16.39 11.61 -7.03
C GLU A 141 15.56 10.34 -7.00
N VAL A 142 14.46 10.29 -7.77
CA VAL A 142 13.61 9.10 -7.86
C VAL A 142 14.33 7.95 -8.56
N SER A 143 14.98 8.20 -9.70
CA SER A 143 15.67 7.16 -10.46
C SER A 143 16.85 6.55 -9.72
N ARG A 144 17.47 7.27 -8.79
CA ARG A 144 18.50 6.71 -7.91
C ARG A 144 17.93 5.74 -6.88
N LEU A 145 16.67 5.93 -6.48
CA LEU A 145 16.02 5.08 -5.48
C LEU A 145 15.35 3.87 -6.13
N TYR A 146 14.65 4.08 -7.24
CA TYR A 146 13.77 3.06 -7.82
C TYR A 146 14.09 2.70 -9.27
N GLY A 147 15.05 3.38 -9.92
CA GLY A 147 15.35 3.18 -11.34
C GLY A 147 14.57 4.12 -12.26
N THR A 148 14.91 4.09 -13.55
CA THR A 148 14.24 4.91 -14.59
C THR A 148 12.95 4.32 -15.09
N ASP A 149 12.76 3.02 -14.87
CA ASP A 149 11.68 2.22 -15.42
C ASP A 149 10.99 1.42 -14.31
N PRO A 150 9.68 1.19 -14.43
CA PRO A 150 8.95 0.40 -13.45
C PRO A 150 9.43 -1.05 -13.46
N VAL A 151 9.46 -1.64 -12.26
CA VAL A 151 9.72 -3.07 -12.04
C VAL A 151 8.37 -3.76 -11.90
N VAL A 152 8.04 -4.61 -12.88
CA VAL A 152 6.83 -5.42 -12.89
C VAL A 152 7.22 -6.89 -13.00
N TYR A 153 7.08 -7.63 -11.90
CA TYR A 153 7.32 -9.07 -11.89
C TYR A 153 6.06 -9.82 -12.36
N GLY A 154 6.22 -10.98 -12.99
CA GLY A 154 5.11 -11.79 -13.48
C GLY A 154 4.70 -11.51 -14.94
N MET A 155 5.40 -10.61 -15.64
CA MET A 155 5.12 -10.30 -17.06
C MET A 155 5.23 -11.54 -17.97
N GLU A 156 6.08 -12.50 -17.61
CA GLU A 156 6.21 -13.81 -18.26
C GLU A 156 4.93 -14.65 -18.18
N THR A 157 4.05 -14.38 -17.23
CA THR A 157 2.78 -15.10 -17.06
C THR A 157 1.62 -14.54 -17.90
N CYS A 158 1.82 -13.40 -18.56
CA CYS A 158 0.79 -12.73 -19.35
C CYS A 158 0.29 -13.57 -20.53
N GLU A 159 1.16 -14.34 -21.17
CA GLU A 159 0.75 -15.25 -22.24
C GLU A 159 -0.18 -16.34 -21.72
N GLN A 160 0.18 -16.97 -20.60
CA GLN A 160 -0.66 -17.96 -19.94
C GLN A 160 -2.02 -17.36 -19.52
N PHE A 161 -2.06 -16.11 -19.05
CA PHE A 161 -3.33 -15.43 -18.74
C PHE A 161 -4.22 -15.30 -19.99
N ARG A 162 -3.67 -14.83 -21.11
CA ARG A 162 -4.44 -14.70 -22.36
C ARG A 162 -4.92 -16.06 -22.88
N MET A 163 -4.11 -17.10 -22.75
CA MET A 163 -4.51 -18.47 -23.08
C MET A 163 -5.67 -18.95 -22.20
N ASN A 164 -5.60 -18.72 -20.89
CA ASN A 164 -6.68 -19.04 -19.95
C ASN A 164 -7.99 -18.36 -20.37
N VAL A 165 -7.95 -17.07 -20.71
CA VAL A 165 -9.13 -16.32 -21.17
C VAL A 165 -9.71 -16.90 -22.45
N GLN A 166 -8.86 -17.24 -23.42
CA GLN A 166 -9.31 -17.87 -24.68
C GLN A 166 -9.91 -19.26 -24.42
N GLN A 167 -9.33 -20.04 -23.52
CA GLN A 167 -9.83 -21.36 -23.18
C GLN A 167 -11.20 -21.29 -22.51
N VAL A 168 -11.36 -20.42 -21.51
CA VAL A 168 -12.66 -20.21 -20.84
C VAL A 168 -13.72 -19.72 -21.84
N ARG A 169 -13.37 -18.84 -22.79
CA ARG A 169 -14.29 -18.40 -23.86
C ARG A 169 -14.76 -19.54 -24.76
N LYS A 170 -13.92 -20.54 -25.02
CA LYS A 170 -14.30 -21.72 -25.82
C LYS A 170 -15.18 -22.68 -25.02
N GLU A 171 -14.95 -22.79 -23.71
CA GLU A 171 -15.71 -23.66 -22.81
C GLU A 171 -17.07 -23.07 -22.42
N ALA A 172 -17.17 -21.74 -22.33
CA ALA A 172 -18.39 -21.06 -21.94
C ALA A 172 -19.41 -21.04 -23.09
N ALA A 173 -20.60 -21.59 -22.86
CA ALA A 173 -21.74 -21.45 -23.77
C ALA A 173 -22.21 -19.99 -23.92
N ASP A 174 -21.91 -19.16 -22.91
CA ASP A 174 -22.19 -17.72 -22.87
C ASP A 174 -20.85 -16.96 -22.85
N SER A 175 -20.41 -16.52 -24.03
CA SER A 175 -19.13 -15.82 -24.20
C SER A 175 -19.05 -14.50 -23.43
N GLU A 176 -20.20 -13.92 -23.06
CA GLU A 176 -20.25 -12.66 -22.30
C GLU A 176 -19.77 -12.82 -20.86
N ARG A 177 -19.79 -14.04 -20.30
CA ARG A 177 -19.27 -14.32 -18.95
C ARG A 177 -17.76 -14.51 -18.92
N ALA A 178 -17.12 -14.74 -20.07
CA ALA A 178 -15.70 -15.03 -20.19
C ALA A 178 -14.86 -13.77 -20.44
N LEU A 179 -15.12 -12.73 -19.64
CA LEU A 179 -14.42 -11.46 -19.72
C LEU A 179 -13.20 -11.47 -18.78
N PRO A 180 -12.00 -11.13 -19.29
CA PRO A 180 -10.84 -10.98 -18.42
C PRO A 180 -11.09 -9.84 -17.43
N THR A 181 -10.68 -10.05 -16.19
CA THR A 181 -10.77 -9.05 -15.12
C THR A 181 -9.39 -8.85 -14.49
N VAL A 182 -9.08 -7.58 -14.21
CA VAL A 182 -7.89 -7.20 -13.44
C VAL A 182 -8.35 -6.84 -12.04
N ARG A 183 -7.76 -7.47 -11.04
CA ARG A 183 -8.13 -7.29 -9.64
C ARG A 183 -6.90 -7.03 -8.79
N VAL A 184 -7.04 -6.31 -7.69
CA VAL A 184 -5.97 -5.86 -6.81
C VAL A 184 -5.81 -6.82 -5.64
N ALA A 185 -4.56 -7.16 -5.35
CA ALA A 185 -4.14 -7.79 -4.11
C ALA A 185 -2.96 -7.01 -3.51
N GLY A 186 -2.60 -7.26 -2.26
CA GLY A 186 -1.46 -6.62 -1.59
C GLY A 186 -1.58 -6.74 -0.08
N LEU A 187 -0.45 -6.78 0.64
CA LEU A 187 -0.46 -6.61 2.09
C LEU A 187 -1.14 -5.30 2.50
N PHE A 188 -1.56 -5.19 3.75
CA PHE A 188 -2.00 -3.91 4.32
C PHE A 188 -0.97 -2.81 4.04
N ASN A 189 -1.41 -1.57 3.82
CA ASN A 189 -0.54 -0.40 3.58
C ASN A 189 0.41 -0.48 2.36
N THR A 190 0.17 -1.35 1.39
CA THR A 190 0.93 -1.41 0.12
C THR A 190 0.36 -0.52 -0.99
N GLY A 191 -0.72 0.20 -0.73
CA GLY A 191 -1.36 1.10 -1.72
C GLY A 191 -2.36 0.41 -2.65
N THR A 192 -2.94 -0.73 -2.23
CA THR A 192 -4.02 -1.42 -2.94
C THR A 192 -5.17 -0.50 -3.35
N ASN A 193 -5.60 0.39 -2.46
CA ASN A 193 -6.64 1.39 -2.73
C ASN A 193 -6.27 2.36 -3.87
N ALA A 194 -5.01 2.81 -3.92
CA ALA A 194 -4.55 3.72 -4.97
C ALA A 194 -4.44 2.98 -6.32
N MET A 195 -4.03 1.72 -6.30
CA MET A 195 -4.03 0.87 -7.50
C MET A 195 -5.46 0.61 -8.00
N ALA A 196 -6.41 0.31 -7.12
CA ALA A 196 -7.81 0.12 -7.49
C ALA A 196 -8.37 1.37 -8.18
N ALA A 197 -8.18 2.56 -7.58
CA ALA A 197 -8.58 3.81 -8.22
C ALA A 197 -7.91 4.03 -9.59
N SER A 198 -6.61 3.73 -9.71
CA SER A 198 -5.91 3.85 -11.00
C SER A 198 -6.49 2.90 -12.05
N LEU A 199 -6.76 1.64 -11.71
CA LEU A 199 -7.36 0.66 -12.63
C LEU A 199 -8.77 1.08 -13.08
N ALA A 200 -9.61 1.57 -12.16
CA ALA A 200 -10.95 2.06 -12.49
C ALA A 200 -10.90 3.27 -13.44
N ARG A 201 -9.98 4.19 -13.16
CA ARG A 201 -9.85 5.45 -13.89
C ARG A 201 -9.19 5.27 -15.26
N ASN A 202 -8.24 4.34 -15.39
CA ASN A 202 -7.33 4.30 -16.54
C ASN A 202 -7.46 3.06 -17.43
N LEU A 203 -8.19 2.01 -17.03
CA LEU A 203 -8.48 0.86 -17.90
C LEU A 203 -9.96 0.83 -18.30
N GLN A 204 -10.23 0.45 -19.55
CA GLN A 204 -11.59 0.21 -20.05
C GLN A 204 -12.10 -1.14 -19.52
N GLN A 205 -12.48 -1.17 -18.25
CA GLN A 205 -13.00 -2.38 -17.61
C GLN A 205 -14.25 -2.88 -18.34
N ASN A 206 -14.37 -4.20 -18.52
CA ASN A 206 -15.48 -4.82 -19.22
C ASN A 206 -16.77 -4.94 -18.37
N TYR A 207 -16.80 -4.34 -17.18
CA TYR A 207 -17.96 -4.35 -16.28
C TYR A 207 -18.34 -2.91 -15.91
N PRO A 208 -19.65 -2.62 -15.79
CA PRO A 208 -20.11 -1.29 -15.44
C PRO A 208 -19.66 -0.96 -14.02
N LEU A 209 -18.74 -0.01 -13.90
CA LEU A 209 -18.35 0.53 -12.61
C LEU A 209 -19.49 1.38 -11.98
N GLY A 210 -20.50 1.75 -12.79
CA GLY A 210 -21.53 2.73 -12.45
C GLY A 210 -21.22 4.07 -13.11
N ASP A 211 -22.11 5.06 -12.95
CA ASP A 211 -21.85 6.41 -13.45
C ASP A 211 -20.63 7.01 -12.74
N GLU A 212 -19.66 7.54 -13.50
CA GLU A 212 -18.39 8.09 -12.97
C GLU A 212 -18.62 9.14 -11.87
N GLU A 213 -19.74 9.87 -11.92
CA GLU A 213 -20.13 10.88 -10.92
C GLU A 213 -20.61 10.29 -9.58
N THR A 214 -21.14 9.06 -9.57
CA THR A 214 -21.73 8.43 -8.37
C THR A 214 -20.88 7.30 -7.81
N LEU A 215 -19.73 7.05 -8.42
CA LEU A 215 -18.83 5.97 -8.10
C LEU A 215 -18.17 6.18 -6.73
N ASN A 216 -18.86 5.72 -5.69
CA ASN A 216 -18.34 5.68 -4.34
C ASN A 216 -17.07 4.82 -4.32
N PHE A 217 -15.97 5.39 -3.81
CA PHE A 217 -14.68 4.72 -3.68
C PHE A 217 -14.79 3.32 -3.04
N THR A 218 -15.70 3.15 -2.08
CA THR A 218 -15.96 1.86 -1.42
C THR A 218 -16.39 0.78 -2.42
N LYS A 219 -17.27 1.14 -3.38
CA LYS A 219 -17.74 0.23 -4.42
C LYS A 219 -16.62 -0.10 -5.42
N ILE A 220 -15.77 0.87 -5.75
CA ILE A 220 -14.59 0.64 -6.60
C ILE A 220 -13.66 -0.38 -5.95
N ASP A 221 -13.28 -0.13 -4.70
CA ASP A 221 -12.38 -0.99 -3.94
C ASP A 221 -12.93 -2.42 -3.82
N GLU A 222 -14.24 -2.52 -3.57
CA GLU A 222 -14.93 -3.78 -3.53
C GLU A 222 -14.93 -4.51 -4.88
N LEU A 223 -15.31 -3.85 -5.96
CA LEU A 223 -15.32 -4.49 -7.27
C LEU A 223 -13.92 -4.87 -7.73
N LEU A 224 -12.90 -4.12 -7.34
CA LEU A 224 -11.55 -4.32 -7.84
C LEU A 224 -10.69 -5.23 -6.98
N ARG A 225 -11.05 -5.63 -5.76
CA ARG A 225 -10.26 -6.62 -5.03
C ARG A 225 -10.39 -8.02 -5.65
N VAL A 226 -9.37 -8.86 -5.47
CA VAL A 226 -9.41 -10.27 -5.88
C VAL A 226 -10.55 -11.03 -5.15
N PRO A 227 -11.10 -12.11 -5.76
CA PRO A 227 -12.20 -12.87 -5.17
C PRO A 227 -11.95 -13.42 -3.77
N TRP A 228 -10.70 -13.58 -3.37
CA TRP A 228 -10.31 -14.09 -2.06
C TRP A 228 -9.99 -13.04 -1.02
N ASP A 229 -10.40 -11.79 -1.27
CA ASP A 229 -9.98 -10.58 -0.57
C ASP A 229 -8.52 -10.17 -0.86
N LYS A 230 -8.29 -8.85 -0.99
CA LYS A 230 -7.01 -8.26 -1.41
C LYS A 230 -5.87 -8.51 -0.43
N HIS A 231 -6.15 -8.69 0.87
CA HIS A 231 -5.11 -8.86 1.88
C HIS A 231 -4.79 -10.33 2.17
N VAL A 232 -5.70 -11.23 1.81
CA VAL A 232 -5.58 -12.66 2.07
C VAL A 232 -4.49 -13.29 1.18
N PRO A 233 -3.58 -14.11 1.75
CA PRO A 233 -2.54 -14.81 0.99
C PRO A 233 -3.10 -15.71 -0.12
N PRO A 234 -2.37 -15.93 -1.22
CA PRO A 234 -2.88 -16.63 -2.39
C PRO A 234 -3.11 -18.13 -2.14
N ARG A 235 -2.51 -18.73 -1.09
CA ARG A 235 -2.85 -20.10 -0.68
C ARG A 235 -4.33 -20.30 -0.33
N PHE A 236 -5.06 -19.22 0.00
CA PHE A 236 -6.49 -19.27 0.29
C PHE A 236 -7.38 -18.92 -0.92
N ARG A 237 -6.80 -18.71 -2.11
CA ARG A 237 -7.50 -18.29 -3.35
C ARG A 237 -8.74 -19.10 -3.72
N GLY A 238 -8.75 -20.40 -3.43
CA GLY A 238 -9.88 -21.31 -3.70
C GLY A 238 -10.73 -21.65 -2.48
N ILE A 239 -10.41 -21.09 -1.31
CA ILE A 239 -11.04 -21.42 -0.02
C ILE A 239 -11.80 -20.21 0.51
N ASN A 240 -11.17 -19.03 0.51
CA ASN A 240 -11.83 -17.77 0.78
C ASN A 240 -12.34 -17.24 -0.56
N VAL A 241 -13.61 -17.42 -0.90
CA VAL A 241 -14.20 -16.74 -2.06
C VAL A 241 -15.35 -15.90 -1.54
N LEU A 242 -15.25 -14.59 -1.74
CA LEU A 242 -16.27 -13.63 -1.31
C LEU A 242 -17.62 -13.99 -1.95
N ASP A 243 -18.71 -13.85 -1.20
CA ASP A 243 -20.05 -14.25 -1.63
C ASP A 243 -20.46 -13.66 -2.99
N ARG A 244 -20.07 -12.41 -3.28
CA ARG A 244 -20.35 -11.74 -4.55
C ARG A 244 -19.55 -12.27 -5.74
N ASP A 245 -18.44 -12.94 -5.47
CA ASP A 245 -17.52 -13.49 -6.48
C ASP A 245 -17.68 -15.01 -6.61
N GLN A 246 -18.68 -15.58 -5.94
CA GLN A 246 -19.08 -16.98 -6.09
C GLN A 246 -19.47 -17.24 -7.55
N GLY A 247 -18.85 -18.24 -8.16
CA GLY A 247 -19.06 -18.61 -9.56
C GLY A 247 -18.19 -17.88 -10.58
N ILE A 248 -17.34 -16.93 -10.17
CA ILE A 248 -16.31 -16.39 -11.05
C ILE A 248 -15.27 -17.48 -11.34
N ASP A 249 -14.99 -17.73 -12.62
CA ASP A 249 -13.86 -18.56 -13.01
C ASP A 249 -12.56 -17.83 -12.70
N LEU A 250 -11.82 -18.32 -11.70
CA LEU A 250 -10.60 -17.69 -11.23
C LEU A 250 -9.50 -17.64 -12.31
N ARG A 251 -9.60 -18.42 -13.40
CA ARG A 251 -8.70 -18.34 -14.57
C ARG A 251 -8.85 -17.02 -15.34
N LEU A 252 -9.99 -16.34 -15.19
CA LEU A 252 -10.28 -15.02 -15.80
C LEU A 252 -9.79 -13.84 -14.96
N VAL A 253 -9.25 -14.09 -13.76
CA VAL A 253 -8.78 -13.04 -12.85
C VAL A 253 -7.26 -12.93 -12.96
N LEU A 254 -6.76 -11.76 -13.34
CA LEU A 254 -5.34 -11.40 -13.23
C LEU A 254 -5.13 -10.53 -11.98
N PRO A 255 -4.50 -11.04 -10.92
CA PRO A 255 -4.13 -10.24 -9.77
C PRO A 255 -3.00 -9.26 -10.13
N VAL A 256 -3.22 -7.98 -9.85
CA VAL A 256 -2.21 -6.94 -9.75
C VAL A 256 -1.91 -6.76 -8.27
N VAL A 257 -0.79 -7.35 -7.86
CA VAL A 257 -0.34 -7.46 -6.48
C VAL A 257 0.55 -6.27 -6.15
N MET A 258 0.13 -5.46 -5.18
CA MET A 258 0.90 -4.32 -4.71
C MET A 258 1.97 -4.76 -3.72
N VAL A 259 3.21 -4.39 -4.02
CA VAL A 259 4.37 -4.55 -3.15
C VAL A 259 4.87 -3.16 -2.77
N ARG A 260 5.51 -3.02 -1.62
CA ARG A 260 6.06 -1.75 -1.17
C ARG A 260 7.41 -1.98 -0.49
N ASP A 261 8.28 -0.97 -0.53
CA ASP A 261 9.58 -1.01 0.14
C ASP A 261 9.39 -1.51 1.59
N PRO A 262 10.09 -2.57 2.02
CA PRO A 262 9.80 -3.23 3.30
C PRO A 262 9.99 -2.29 4.49
N TYR A 263 10.98 -1.40 4.46
CA TYR A 263 11.22 -0.44 5.54
C TYR A 263 10.08 0.58 5.62
N GLY A 264 9.71 1.17 4.49
CA GLY A 264 8.60 2.10 4.40
C GLY A 264 7.25 1.45 4.71
N TRP A 265 7.06 0.18 4.37
CA TRP A 265 5.87 -0.61 4.69
C TRP A 265 5.75 -0.87 6.19
N MET A 266 6.81 -1.37 6.84
CA MET A 266 6.83 -1.58 8.30
C MET A 266 6.54 -0.28 9.07
N GLN A 267 7.12 0.84 8.63
CA GLN A 267 6.82 2.13 9.22
C GLN A 267 5.36 2.58 9.04
N SER A 268 4.69 2.17 7.95
CA SER A 268 3.25 2.42 7.82
C SER A 268 2.39 1.51 8.69
N MET A 269 2.81 0.26 8.93
CA MET A 269 2.14 -0.64 9.87
C MET A 269 2.12 -0.07 11.29
N CYS A 270 3.15 0.68 11.69
CA CYS A 270 3.18 1.42 12.95
C CYS A 270 2.00 2.38 13.12
N LYS A 271 1.62 3.06 12.03
CA LYS A 271 0.54 4.06 12.03
C LYS A 271 -0.84 3.43 11.98
N ALA A 272 -0.97 2.34 11.22
CA ALA A 272 -2.21 1.62 11.05
C ALA A 272 -1.89 0.13 10.85
N HIS A 273 -2.02 -0.66 11.92
CA HIS A 273 -1.71 -2.09 11.90
C HIS A 273 -2.81 -2.97 11.30
N TYR A 274 -4.02 -2.42 11.13
CA TYR A 274 -5.21 -3.18 10.70
C TYR A 274 -5.38 -4.43 11.57
N ASP A 275 -5.51 -5.61 10.95
CA ASP A 275 -5.71 -6.89 11.62
C ASP A 275 -4.39 -7.59 12.01
N ALA A 276 -3.24 -6.91 11.85
CA ALA A 276 -1.97 -7.37 12.39
C ALA A 276 -1.80 -6.90 13.85
N ALA A 277 -1.31 -7.79 14.71
CA ALA A 277 -1.07 -7.55 16.12
C ALA A 277 0.32 -8.03 16.53
N TRP A 278 1.06 -7.15 17.23
CA TRP A 278 2.35 -7.44 17.86
C TRP A 278 2.55 -6.48 19.05
N ASN A 279 3.53 -6.76 19.91
CA ASN A 279 3.81 -5.92 21.07
C ASN A 279 4.48 -4.62 20.62
N LYS A 280 3.76 -3.50 20.62
CA LYS A 280 4.31 -2.20 20.19
C LYS A 280 4.64 -1.31 21.37
N ARG A 281 5.83 -0.71 21.37
CA ARG A 281 6.18 0.43 22.23
C ARG A 281 5.93 1.75 21.50
N GLU A 282 5.33 2.72 22.19
CA GLU A 282 4.88 3.99 21.55
C GLU A 282 6.03 4.77 20.88
N ASN A 283 7.21 4.75 21.49
CA ASN A 283 8.39 5.48 21.01
C ASN A 283 9.38 4.62 20.20
N ARG A 284 9.04 3.34 19.95
CA ARG A 284 9.91 2.40 19.23
C ARG A 284 9.05 1.60 18.27
N CYS A 285 9.11 1.92 16.99
CA CYS A 285 8.37 1.21 15.95
C CYS A 285 9.20 1.15 14.66
N PRO A 286 9.38 -0.04 14.02
CA PRO A 286 8.50 -1.22 14.05
C PRO A 286 8.59 -2.18 15.24
N ASP A 287 9.58 -2.02 16.12
CA ASP A 287 9.79 -2.89 17.29
C ASP A 287 9.98 -4.37 16.91
N LEU A 288 10.89 -4.65 15.98
CA LEU A 288 11.13 -6.02 15.50
C LEU A 288 11.71 -6.92 16.58
N LEU A 289 12.39 -6.31 17.55
CA LEU A 289 12.98 -6.97 18.70
C LEU A 289 12.42 -6.37 20.00
N ASP A 290 11.84 -7.20 20.86
CA ASP A 290 11.43 -6.85 22.22
C ASP A 290 12.47 -7.32 23.26
N ASP A 291 12.14 -7.18 24.54
CA ASP A 291 13.05 -7.55 25.64
C ASP A 291 13.23 -9.09 25.76
N ASN A 292 12.38 -9.87 25.08
CA ASN A 292 12.41 -11.33 25.03
C ASN A 292 12.98 -11.89 23.72
N GLY A 293 13.34 -11.04 22.75
CA GLY A 293 13.90 -11.45 21.47
C GLY A 293 13.06 -10.98 20.29
N VAL A 294 12.74 -11.88 19.36
CA VAL A 294 11.99 -11.54 18.14
C VAL A 294 10.52 -11.29 18.47
N ASN A 295 10.00 -10.14 18.03
CA ASN A 295 8.63 -9.73 18.31
C ASN A 295 7.65 -10.30 17.26
N SER A 296 6.99 -11.40 17.63
CA SER A 296 6.06 -12.11 16.74
C SER A 296 4.83 -11.30 16.36
N VAL A 297 4.34 -11.54 15.14
CA VAL A 297 3.16 -10.86 14.58
C VAL A 297 2.08 -11.89 14.28
N GLY A 298 0.91 -11.71 14.88
CA GLY A 298 -0.30 -12.43 14.48
C GLY A 298 -1.12 -11.61 13.50
N VAL A 299 -1.64 -12.22 12.44
CA VAL A 299 -2.52 -11.54 11.48
C VAL A 299 -3.82 -12.32 11.32
N ASN A 300 -4.96 -11.64 11.47
CA ASN A 300 -6.27 -12.19 11.14
C ASN A 300 -6.70 -11.66 9.76
N PHE A 301 -6.40 -12.37 8.68
CA PHE A 301 -6.76 -11.88 7.34
C PHE A 301 -8.28 -11.88 7.10
N GLU A 302 -8.99 -12.82 7.73
CA GLU A 302 -10.45 -12.87 7.87
C GLU A 302 -10.76 -13.58 9.19
N LYS A 303 -12.04 -13.62 9.60
CA LYS A 303 -12.50 -14.26 10.85
C LYS A 303 -12.00 -15.71 11.05
N GLN A 304 -11.58 -16.38 9.98
CA GLN A 304 -11.20 -17.79 9.95
C GLN A 304 -9.73 -18.04 9.57
N PHE A 305 -8.95 -17.01 9.21
CA PHE A 305 -7.56 -17.19 8.73
C PHE A 305 -6.57 -16.43 9.59
N TYR A 306 -6.32 -16.95 10.79
CA TYR A 306 -5.23 -16.49 11.64
C TYR A 306 -3.90 -17.11 11.19
N VAL A 307 -2.87 -16.28 11.06
CA VAL A 307 -1.50 -16.71 10.73
C VAL A 307 -0.54 -16.00 11.67
N ALA A 308 0.33 -16.77 12.32
CA ALA A 308 1.43 -16.25 13.12
C ALA A 308 2.71 -16.20 12.28
N TYR A 309 3.45 -15.09 12.41
CA TYR A 309 4.73 -14.85 11.79
C TYR A 309 5.75 -14.50 12.86
N ASP A 310 7.01 -14.86 12.64
CA ASP A 310 8.06 -14.62 13.62
C ASP A 310 8.32 -13.12 13.84
N SER A 311 8.13 -12.27 12.83
CA SER A 311 8.22 -10.81 12.94
C SER A 311 7.50 -10.10 11.78
N LEU A 312 7.45 -8.76 11.79
CA LEU A 312 6.96 -7.99 10.63
C LEU A 312 7.82 -8.23 9.37
N VAL A 313 9.11 -8.51 9.52
CA VAL A 313 9.99 -8.86 8.38
C VAL A 313 9.55 -10.18 7.76
N HIS A 314 9.24 -11.18 8.59
CA HIS A 314 8.79 -12.48 8.14
C HIS A 314 7.39 -12.40 7.50
N LEU A 315 6.47 -11.61 8.07
CA LEU A 315 5.19 -11.31 7.41
C LEU A 315 5.38 -10.71 6.01
N TRP A 316 6.30 -9.76 5.83
CA TRP A 316 6.56 -9.18 4.51
C TRP A 316 7.18 -10.21 3.56
N ASN A 317 8.17 -10.98 4.00
CA ASN A 317 8.83 -11.98 3.16
C ASN A 317 7.81 -13.05 2.73
N ASP A 318 7.19 -13.73 3.69
CA ASP A 318 6.37 -14.92 3.45
C ASP A 318 5.18 -14.60 2.56
N TRP A 319 4.46 -13.51 2.84
CA TRP A 319 3.28 -13.14 2.06
C TRP A 319 3.64 -12.80 0.60
N ASN A 320 4.74 -12.07 0.37
CA ASN A 320 5.17 -11.74 -0.98
C ASN A 320 5.75 -12.96 -1.69
N GLN A 321 6.46 -13.84 -0.97
CA GLN A 321 7.02 -15.08 -1.51
C GLN A 321 5.92 -16.01 -2.02
N GLU A 322 4.79 -16.10 -1.33
CA GLU A 322 3.64 -16.90 -1.78
C GLU A 322 3.10 -16.42 -3.13
N TYR A 323 3.04 -15.09 -3.36
CA TYR A 323 2.73 -14.59 -4.69
C TYR A 323 3.89 -14.85 -5.65
N VAL A 324 5.16 -14.61 -5.30
CA VAL A 324 6.29 -14.90 -6.20
C VAL A 324 6.33 -16.36 -6.67
N GLN A 325 5.86 -17.31 -5.85
CA GLN A 325 5.81 -18.74 -6.16
C GLN A 325 4.47 -19.21 -6.73
N ALA A 326 3.46 -18.35 -6.82
CA ALA A 326 2.14 -18.76 -7.30
C ALA A 326 2.20 -19.31 -8.75
N GLU A 327 1.48 -20.41 -8.99
CA GLU A 327 1.44 -21.07 -10.30
C GLU A 327 0.46 -20.42 -11.29
N PHE A 328 -0.37 -19.49 -10.80
CA PHE A 328 -1.32 -18.76 -11.64
C PHE A 328 -0.74 -17.42 -12.14
N PRO A 329 -1.25 -16.90 -13.27
CA PRO A 329 -0.81 -15.60 -13.79
C PRO A 329 -1.11 -14.45 -12.84
N ARG A 330 -0.15 -13.54 -12.70
CA ARG A 330 -0.24 -12.36 -11.83
C ARG A 330 0.78 -11.32 -12.26
N LEU A 331 0.61 -10.09 -11.80
CA LEU A 331 1.61 -9.04 -11.89
C LEU A 331 1.91 -8.53 -10.48
N MET A 332 3.17 -8.43 -10.08
CA MET A 332 3.56 -7.80 -8.83
C MET A 332 4.25 -6.47 -9.12
N ILE A 333 3.72 -5.39 -8.55
CA ILE A 333 4.05 -4.02 -8.90
C ILE A 333 4.38 -3.24 -7.64
N ARG A 334 5.49 -2.50 -7.67
CA ARG A 334 5.83 -1.60 -6.57
C ARG A 334 4.85 -0.45 -6.48
N PHE A 335 4.49 -0.08 -5.25
CA PHE A 335 3.75 1.13 -4.95
C PHE A 335 4.45 2.37 -5.51
N GLU A 336 5.78 2.41 -5.40
CA GLU A 336 6.58 3.53 -5.88
C GLU A 336 6.54 3.66 -7.41
N ASP A 337 6.49 2.54 -8.14
CA ASP A 337 6.33 2.56 -9.60
C ASP A 337 4.95 3.01 -10.02
N GLN A 338 3.91 2.61 -9.30
CA GLN A 338 2.57 3.11 -9.55
C GLN A 338 2.48 4.63 -9.31
N LEU A 339 3.22 5.14 -8.33
CA LEU A 339 3.25 6.56 -7.98
C LEU A 339 4.01 7.40 -9.01
N PHE A 340 5.16 6.92 -9.48
CA PHE A 340 6.11 7.69 -10.30
C PHE A 340 6.05 7.35 -11.80
N HIS A 341 5.58 6.16 -12.14
CA HIS A 341 5.53 5.62 -13.51
C HIS A 341 4.12 5.10 -13.86
N GLY A 342 3.07 5.66 -13.24
CA GLY A 342 1.70 5.14 -13.31
C GLY A 342 1.19 4.88 -14.72
N GLU A 343 1.45 5.79 -15.69
CA GLU A 343 1.06 5.58 -17.09
C GLU A 343 1.74 4.35 -17.71
N LYS A 344 3.06 4.20 -17.49
CA LYS A 344 3.82 3.06 -18.01
C LYS A 344 3.40 1.75 -17.33
N VAL A 345 3.11 1.79 -16.04
CA VAL A 345 2.56 0.64 -15.29
C VAL A 345 1.22 0.22 -15.89
N MET A 346 0.29 1.15 -16.11
CA MET A 346 -1.01 0.81 -16.72
C MET A 346 -0.87 0.33 -18.15
N GLN A 347 0.08 0.86 -18.93
CA GLN A 347 0.35 0.36 -20.28
C GLN A 347 0.84 -1.09 -20.25
N LEU A 348 1.69 -1.47 -19.29
CA LEU A 348 2.14 -2.86 -19.11
C LEU A 348 0.98 -3.79 -18.74
N ILE A 349 0.09 -3.37 -17.84
CA ILE A 349 -1.12 -4.13 -17.47
C ILE A 349 -2.06 -4.28 -18.68
N SER A 350 -2.28 -3.19 -19.44
CA SER A 350 -3.08 -3.19 -20.65
C SER A 350 -2.53 -4.17 -21.69
N ASN A 351 -1.22 -4.14 -21.94
CA ASN A 351 -0.56 -5.07 -22.87
C ASN A 351 -0.65 -6.53 -22.40
N CYS A 352 -0.53 -6.76 -21.10
CA CYS A 352 -0.64 -8.10 -20.51
C CYS A 352 -2.04 -8.70 -20.74
N THR A 353 -3.07 -7.90 -20.45
CA THR A 353 -4.47 -8.34 -20.36
C THR A 353 -5.24 -8.23 -21.68
N GLY A 354 -4.79 -7.38 -22.59
CA GLY A 354 -5.55 -6.96 -23.77
C GLY A 354 -6.67 -5.96 -23.47
N ILE A 355 -6.80 -5.49 -22.23
CA ILE A 355 -7.79 -4.47 -21.85
C ILE A 355 -7.26 -3.09 -22.27
N PRO A 356 -8.00 -2.30 -23.07
CA PRO A 356 -7.48 -1.02 -23.55
C PRO A 356 -7.24 0.00 -22.43
N LEU A 357 -6.13 0.73 -22.55
CA LEU A 357 -5.81 1.89 -21.72
C LEU A 357 -6.68 3.09 -22.14
N LYS A 358 -7.35 3.73 -21.17
CA LYS A 358 -8.01 5.03 -21.37
C LYS A 358 -6.95 6.10 -21.58
N LYS A 359 -7.16 6.98 -22.57
CA LYS A 359 -6.25 8.09 -22.88
C LYS A 359 -6.97 9.43 -22.75
N PRO A 360 -6.34 10.46 -22.15
CA PRO A 360 -5.03 10.41 -21.50
C PRO A 360 -5.04 9.60 -20.20
N TYR A 361 -3.87 9.15 -19.74
CA TYR A 361 -3.72 8.60 -18.39
C TYR A 361 -3.91 9.72 -17.37
N ILE A 362 -4.68 9.45 -16.32
CA ILE A 362 -5.02 10.42 -15.28
C ILE A 362 -4.52 9.89 -13.93
N TYR A 363 -3.63 10.67 -13.30
CA TYR A 363 -3.24 10.43 -11.91
C TYR A 363 -4.36 10.82 -10.95
N GLN A 364 -4.56 10.03 -9.89
CA GLN A 364 -5.45 10.45 -8.81
C GLN A 364 -4.73 11.47 -7.93
N TRP A 365 -5.27 12.68 -7.86
CA TRP A 365 -4.82 13.71 -6.94
C TRP A 365 -5.20 13.40 -5.50
N SER A 366 -6.50 13.13 -5.32
CA SER A 366 -7.14 13.04 -4.02
C SER A 366 -6.64 11.83 -3.23
N GLU A 367 -6.88 11.93 -1.93
CA GLU A 367 -6.68 10.84 -1.00
C GLU A 367 -7.50 9.60 -1.37
N SER A 368 -6.86 8.44 -1.50
CA SER A 368 -7.55 7.18 -1.82
C SER A 368 -8.27 6.55 -0.61
N LYS A 369 -8.35 7.26 0.52
CA LYS A 369 -9.13 6.85 1.71
C LYS A 369 -9.80 8.08 2.30
N LEU A 370 -11.08 7.94 2.67
CA LEU A 370 -11.86 9.01 3.32
C LEU A 370 -11.58 9.16 4.83
N HIS A 371 -10.77 8.26 5.39
CA HIS A 371 -10.47 8.24 6.83
C HIS A 371 -8.99 7.91 7.08
N GLY A 372 -8.50 8.34 8.24
CA GLY A 372 -7.13 8.13 8.69
C GLY A 372 -6.11 9.10 8.09
N TYR A 373 -4.83 8.82 8.32
CA TYR A 373 -3.71 9.63 7.80
C TYR A 373 -3.36 9.21 6.38
N SER A 374 -4.21 9.60 5.44
CA SER A 374 -3.98 9.36 4.04
C SER A 374 -3.13 10.49 3.43
N SER A 375 -2.58 10.28 2.23
CA SER A 375 -1.66 11.21 1.58
C SER A 375 -2.16 11.47 0.17
N ASN A 376 -2.42 12.73 -0.15
CA ASN A 376 -2.65 13.15 -1.54
C ASN A 376 -1.39 12.97 -2.40
N LEU A 377 -1.53 13.12 -3.72
CA LEU A 377 -0.44 12.87 -4.67
C LEU A 377 0.83 13.68 -4.38
N ILE A 378 0.73 14.98 -4.08
CA ILE A 378 1.90 15.83 -3.75
C ILE A 378 2.62 15.32 -2.50
N SER A 379 1.87 15.00 -1.44
CA SER A 379 2.45 14.54 -0.18
C SER A 379 3.07 13.16 -0.33
N ALA A 380 2.46 12.27 -1.13
CA ALA A 380 3.00 10.96 -1.49
C ALA A 380 4.31 11.11 -2.27
N ILE A 381 4.31 11.82 -3.41
CA ILE A 381 5.51 12.07 -4.24
C ILE A 381 6.65 12.65 -3.40
N SER A 382 6.35 13.66 -2.58
CA SER A 382 7.35 14.29 -1.70
C SER A 382 7.88 13.33 -0.62
N LYS A 383 7.04 12.43 -0.12
CA LYS A 383 7.39 11.47 0.94
C LYS A 383 8.27 10.35 0.39
N TYR A 384 7.86 9.72 -0.71
CA TYR A 384 8.52 8.53 -1.23
C TYR A 384 9.80 8.81 -2.00
N ALA A 385 10.04 10.05 -2.40
CA ALA A 385 11.30 10.42 -3.05
C ALA A 385 12.46 10.70 -2.07
N LYS A 386 12.25 10.61 -0.75
CA LYS A 386 13.27 10.86 0.26
C LYS A 386 13.52 9.64 1.13
N LYS A 387 14.62 8.92 0.87
CA LYS A 387 15.03 7.71 1.62
C LYS A 387 15.14 7.94 3.14
N GLN A 388 15.64 9.11 3.55
CA GLN A 388 15.91 9.43 4.97
C GLN A 388 14.67 9.40 5.87
N ARG A 389 13.45 9.60 5.33
CA ARG A 389 12.24 9.61 6.16
C ARG A 389 11.74 8.22 6.55
N MET A 390 12.22 7.17 5.89
CA MET A 390 11.73 5.80 6.09
C MET A 390 12.28 5.13 7.35
N GLN A 391 13.32 5.70 7.97
CA GLN A 391 14.05 5.07 9.09
C GLN A 391 14.10 5.89 10.38
N LEU A 392 13.43 7.06 10.44
CA LEU A 392 13.57 7.99 11.56
C LEU A 392 13.16 7.45 12.94
N SER A 393 12.39 6.35 13.00
CA SER A 393 11.90 5.74 14.25
C SER A 393 12.52 4.38 14.56
N TRP A 394 13.49 3.94 13.76
CA TRP A 394 14.07 2.61 13.92
C TRP A 394 15.21 2.63 14.94
N THR A 395 15.26 1.61 15.80
CA THR A 395 16.46 1.37 16.61
C THR A 395 17.56 0.74 15.75
N LYS A 396 18.81 0.89 16.19
CA LYS A 396 19.95 0.22 15.54
C LYS A 396 19.75 -1.30 15.47
N SER A 397 19.25 -1.92 16.54
CA SER A 397 18.97 -3.36 16.59
C SER A 397 17.87 -3.78 15.61
N ASP A 398 16.78 -3.01 15.49
CA ASP A 398 15.72 -3.31 14.51
C ASP A 398 16.25 -3.20 13.06
N LEU A 399 17.10 -2.20 12.78
CA LEU A 399 17.71 -2.05 11.45
C LEU A 399 18.63 -3.21 11.10
N GLU A 400 19.50 -3.63 12.01
CA GLU A 400 20.40 -4.77 11.79
C GLU A 400 19.60 -6.07 11.67
N PHE A 401 18.57 -6.26 12.49
CA PHE A 401 17.67 -7.40 12.37
C PHE A 401 16.99 -7.46 11.00
N ALA A 402 16.38 -6.35 10.55
CA ALA A 402 15.71 -6.30 9.25
C ALA A 402 16.68 -6.56 8.09
N LYS A 403 17.89 -5.98 8.11
CA LYS A 403 18.90 -6.25 7.08
C LYS A 403 19.29 -7.73 7.02
N ALA A 404 19.39 -8.39 8.17
CA ALA A 404 19.78 -9.79 8.26
C ALA A 404 18.66 -10.77 7.85
N HIS A 405 17.39 -10.38 8.00
CA HIS A 405 16.25 -11.29 7.81
C HIS A 405 15.37 -10.95 6.60
N LEU A 406 15.50 -9.78 5.98
CA LEU A 406 14.81 -9.51 4.71
C LEU A 406 15.37 -10.43 3.61
N ASP A 407 14.48 -11.06 2.86
CA ASP A 407 14.89 -12.01 1.82
C ASP A 407 15.61 -11.25 0.67
N PRO A 408 16.91 -11.49 0.46
CA PRO A 408 17.68 -10.78 -0.58
C PRO A 408 17.19 -11.12 -1.99
N THR A 409 16.55 -12.27 -2.20
CA THR A 409 15.93 -12.66 -3.46
C THR A 409 14.72 -11.77 -3.75
N LEU A 410 13.82 -11.59 -2.78
CA LEU A 410 12.66 -10.71 -2.93
C LEU A 410 13.08 -9.25 -3.15
N LEU A 411 14.08 -8.77 -2.39
CA LEU A 411 14.64 -7.42 -2.60
C LEU A 411 15.18 -7.25 -4.02
N ARG A 412 15.82 -8.26 -4.58
CA ARG A 412 16.33 -8.24 -5.96
C ARG A 412 15.19 -8.29 -6.99
N VAL A 413 14.23 -9.18 -6.80
CA VAL A 413 13.05 -9.34 -7.67
C VAL A 413 12.28 -8.03 -7.79
N PHE A 414 12.08 -7.32 -6.67
CA PHE A 414 11.38 -6.03 -6.67
C PHE A 414 12.31 -4.83 -6.88
N GLY A 415 13.61 -5.02 -7.06
CA GLY A 415 14.55 -3.92 -7.30
C GLY A 415 14.73 -2.96 -6.10
N TYR A 416 14.57 -3.46 -4.88
CA TYR A 416 14.89 -2.74 -3.62
C TYR A 416 16.32 -2.99 -3.12
N ASP A 417 17.07 -3.88 -3.78
CA ASP A 417 18.48 -4.10 -3.46
C ASP A 417 19.31 -2.83 -3.75
N SER A 418 19.77 -2.19 -2.68
CA SER A 418 20.53 -0.94 -2.75
C SER A 418 21.92 -1.10 -3.35
N GLU A 419 22.48 -2.32 -3.39
CA GLU A 419 23.78 -2.58 -4.00
C GLU A 419 23.66 -2.79 -5.51
N ALA A 420 22.60 -3.44 -5.97
CA ALA A 420 22.31 -3.63 -7.39
C ALA A 420 22.07 -2.29 -8.13
N ASN A 421 21.56 -1.28 -7.42
CA ASN A 421 21.28 0.06 -7.96
C ASN A 421 22.47 1.02 -7.88
N ARG A 422 23.64 0.60 -7.39
CA ARG A 422 24.86 1.38 -7.64
C ARG A 422 25.11 1.29 -9.15
N PRO A 423 25.28 2.42 -9.86
CA PRO A 423 25.78 2.37 -11.23
C PRO A 423 27.00 1.47 -11.16
N ARG A 424 26.99 0.32 -11.84
CA ARG A 424 28.21 -0.46 -12.03
C ARG A 424 29.15 0.53 -12.68
N VAL A 425 30.04 1.12 -11.90
CA VAL A 425 31.14 1.94 -12.40
C VAL A 425 31.78 1.02 -13.41
N SER A 426 31.57 1.32 -14.69
CA SER A 426 31.95 0.37 -15.74
C SER A 426 33.44 0.13 -15.53
N LEU A 427 33.86 -1.14 -15.53
CA LEU A 427 35.26 -1.51 -15.32
C LEU A 427 36.22 -0.71 -16.25
N TRP A 428 35.68 -0.16 -17.33
CA TRP A 428 36.30 0.77 -18.27
C TRP A 428 36.76 2.12 -17.68
N SER A 429 36.14 2.67 -16.63
CA SER A 429 36.62 3.93 -16.02
C SER A 429 37.81 3.73 -15.08
N HIS A 430 37.97 2.56 -14.45
CA HIS A 430 39.18 2.24 -13.69
C HIS A 430 40.39 1.91 -14.58
N LEU A 431 40.19 1.30 -15.76
CA LEU A 431 41.28 1.02 -16.70
C LEU A 431 41.90 2.28 -17.33
N LYS A 432 41.17 3.41 -17.40
CA LYS A 432 41.73 4.70 -17.84
C LYS A 432 42.63 5.37 -16.79
N VAL A 433 42.40 5.14 -15.50
CA VAL A 433 43.25 5.69 -14.43
C VAL A 433 44.57 4.91 -14.33
N ILE A 434 44.55 3.59 -14.56
CA ILE A 434 45.76 2.76 -14.54
C ILE A 434 46.67 3.05 -15.75
N ARG A 435 46.12 3.38 -16.94
CA ARG A 435 46.93 3.78 -18.10
C ARG A 435 47.57 5.17 -17.99
N ALA A 436 47.14 6.02 -17.05
CA ALA A 436 47.74 7.33 -16.82
C ALA A 436 48.92 7.28 -15.82
N TRP A 437 49.18 6.13 -15.19
CA TRP A 437 50.27 5.94 -14.21
C TRP A 437 51.42 5.04 -14.70
N VAL A 438 51.31 4.49 -15.91
CA VAL A 438 52.35 3.63 -16.53
C VAL A 438 52.84 4.24 -17.86
N GLY A 439 52.91 5.57 -17.92
CA GLY A 439 53.46 6.34 -19.04
C GLY A 439 54.71 7.08 -18.62
#